data_AF-A0A0P8CNI8-F1
#
_entry.id   AF-A0A0P8CNI8-F1
#
_cell.length_a   1.000
_cell.length_b   1.000
_cell.length_c   1.000
_cell.angle_alpha   90.00
_cell.angle_beta   90.00
_cell.angle_gamma   90.00
#
_symmetry.space_group_name_H-M   'P 1'
#
loop_
_entity.id
_entity.type
_entity.pdbx_description
1 polymer ?
#
loop_
_entity_poly.entity_id
_entity_poly.type
_entity_poly.pdbx_seq_one_letter_code
_entity_poly.pdbx_strand_id
1 'polypeptide(L)'
;MAENDTDVIQTTETEIGGVKKTLKKFKRKCTVVRVAQAKGWRNVVVLDGKADKKYFFGKTPNAPPEINPGDELYVGFEELPYDLPGLKQKIILMTLDGFQLDWTMV
;
A
#
# COMPACT_ATOMS: atom_id res chain seq x y z
N MET A 1 -14.86 -20.13 2.57
CA MET A 1 -14.46 -19.44 3.81
C MET A 1 -13.86 -18.12 3.37
N ALA A 2 -14.63 -17.04 3.42
CA ALA A 2 -14.19 -15.71 2.99
C ALA A 2 -13.90 -14.92 4.26
N GLU A 3 -12.73 -15.15 4.85
CA GLU A 3 -12.27 -14.34 5.97
C GLU A 3 -11.76 -13.01 5.40
N ASN A 4 -12.34 -11.92 5.91
CA ASN A 4 -12.19 -10.54 5.43
C ASN A 4 -10.76 -10.16 5.04
N ASP A 5 -10.45 -10.20 3.74
CA ASP A 5 -9.17 -9.79 3.17
C ASP A 5 -8.97 -8.26 3.15
N THR A 6 -9.72 -7.51 3.97
CA THR A 6 -9.68 -6.05 4.02
C THR A 6 -9.95 -5.57 5.43
N ASP A 7 -8.90 -5.17 6.11
CA ASP A 7 -8.98 -4.49 7.39
C ASP A 7 -9.12 -2.99 7.12
N VAL A 8 -10.31 -2.43 7.38
CA VAL A 8 -10.45 -0.98 7.52
C VAL A 8 -9.80 -0.59 8.84
N ILE A 9 -8.63 0.04 8.75
CA ILE A 9 -7.81 0.35 9.93
C ILE A 9 -8.30 1.63 10.61
N GLN A 10 -8.72 2.62 9.81
CA GLN A 10 -9.06 3.94 10.34
C GLN A 10 -9.92 4.73 9.35
N THR A 11 -10.95 5.39 9.87
CA THR A 11 -11.70 6.42 9.14
C THR A 11 -11.52 7.73 9.88
N THR A 12 -11.16 8.81 9.18
CA THR A 12 -10.95 10.12 9.79
C THR A 12 -11.79 11.15 9.06
N GLU A 13 -12.58 11.90 9.83
CA GLU A 13 -13.33 13.05 9.34
C GLU A 13 -12.43 14.28 9.43
N THR A 14 -12.35 15.05 8.34
CA THR A 14 -11.52 16.25 8.28
C THR A 14 -12.22 17.31 7.44
N GLU A 15 -12.12 18.56 7.87
CA GLU A 15 -12.70 19.71 7.18
C GLU A 15 -11.60 20.39 6.35
N ILE A 16 -11.79 20.45 5.03
CA ILE A 16 -10.83 21.05 4.09
C ILE A 16 -11.58 22.06 3.24
N GLY A 17 -11.22 23.33 3.38
CA GLY A 17 -11.85 24.42 2.63
C GLY A 17 -13.36 24.56 2.88
N GLY A 18 -13.84 24.20 4.09
CA GLY A 18 -15.26 24.25 4.46
C GLY A 18 -16.09 23.05 4.00
N VAL A 19 -15.48 22.05 3.36
CA VAL A 19 -16.14 20.78 3.00
C VAL A 19 -15.68 19.67 3.93
N LYS A 20 -16.62 18.99 4.59
CA LYS A 20 -16.34 17.78 5.36
C LYS A 20 -16.00 16.64 4.42
N LYS A 21 -14.79 16.10 4.52
CA LYS A 21 -14.35 14.91 3.81
C LYS A 21 -14.11 13.78 4.80
N THR A 22 -14.58 12.59 4.42
CA THR A 22 -14.29 11.34 5.13
C THR A 22 -13.14 10.66 4.42
N LEU A 23 -11.98 10.59 5.07
CA LEU A 23 -10.80 9.91 4.55
C LEU A 23 -10.78 8.47 5.09
N LYS A 24 -10.76 7.50 4.18
CA LYS A 24 -10.68 6.08 4.52
C LYS A 24 -9.24 5.60 4.41
N LYS A 25 -8.84 4.83 5.42
CA LYS A 25 -7.60 4.06 5.43
C LYS A 25 -7.90 2.59 5.65
N PHE A 26 -7.49 1.76 4.71
CA PHE A 26 -7.65 0.32 4.79
C PHE A 26 -6.41 -0.39 4.28
N LYS A 27 -6.17 -1.62 4.74
CA LYS A 27 -5.15 -2.51 4.18
C LYS A 27 -5.77 -3.81 3.73
N ARG A 28 -5.07 -4.50 2.84
CA ARG A 28 -5.40 -5.83 2.36
C ARG A 28 -4.15 -6.61 2.03
N LYS A 29 -4.25 -7.94 2.02
CA LYS A 29 -3.10 -8.77 1.69
C LYS A 29 -2.74 -8.60 0.22
N CYS A 30 -1.45 -8.70 -0.06
CA CYS A 30 -0.92 -8.76 -1.41
C CYS A 30 0.22 -9.77 -1.46
N THR A 31 0.47 -10.27 -2.67
CA THR A 31 1.55 -11.22 -2.93
C THR A 31 2.65 -10.53 -3.71
N VAL A 32 3.88 -10.70 -3.28
CA VAL A 32 5.05 -10.21 -4.02
C VAL A 32 5.18 -11.03 -5.31
N VAL A 33 5.14 -10.36 -6.46
CA VAL A 33 5.28 -11.03 -7.77
C VAL A 33 6.63 -10.81 -8.41
N ARG A 34 7.34 -9.74 -8.02
CA ARG A 34 8.68 -9.46 -8.53
C ARG A 34 9.49 -8.66 -7.52
N VAL A 35 10.76 -9.02 -7.39
CA VAL A 35 11.75 -8.24 -6.67
C VAL A 35 12.94 -8.01 -7.59
N ALA A 36 13.41 -6.78 -7.70
CA ALA A 36 14.63 -6.44 -8.43
C ALA A 36 15.55 -5.63 -7.52
N GLN A 37 16.76 -6.14 -7.31
CA GLN A 37 17.76 -5.51 -6.45
C GLN A 37 18.32 -4.24 -7.13
N ALA A 38 18.48 -3.18 -6.34
CA ALA A 38 19.18 -1.95 -6.71
C ALA A 38 20.26 -1.61 -5.67
N LYS A 39 21.10 -0.62 -5.95
CA LYS A 39 22.20 -0.23 -5.06
C LYS A 39 21.65 0.56 -3.86
N GLY A 40 21.32 -0.15 -2.77
CA GLY A 40 20.88 0.42 -1.49
C GLY A 40 19.37 0.25 -1.19
N TRP A 41 18.60 -0.24 -2.15
CA TRP A 41 17.17 -0.56 -2.02
C TRP A 41 16.80 -1.65 -3.02
N ARG A 42 15.55 -2.10 -2.99
CA ARG A 42 14.96 -3.04 -3.94
C ARG A 42 13.67 -2.47 -4.49
N ASN A 43 13.42 -2.81 -5.74
CA ASN A 43 12.16 -2.56 -6.39
C ASN A 43 11.26 -3.77 -6.16
N VAL A 44 10.07 -3.54 -5.64
CA VAL A 44 9.10 -4.58 -5.33
C VAL A 44 7.83 -4.35 -6.14
N VAL A 45 7.35 -5.39 -6.80
CA VAL A 45 6.02 -5.42 -7.42
C VAL A 45 5.17 -6.39 -6.64
N VAL A 46 3.99 -5.94 -6.21
CA VAL A 46 3.00 -6.77 -5.54
C VAL A 46 1.73 -6.86 -6.37
N LEU A 47 1.05 -8.00 -6.26
CA LEU A 47 -0.29 -8.22 -6.77
C LEU A 47 -1.28 -8.15 -5.61
N ASP A 48 -2.21 -7.23 -5.72
CA ASP A 48 -3.41 -7.19 -4.89
C ASP A 48 -4.44 -8.13 -5.50
N GLY A 49 -4.59 -9.31 -4.90
CA GLY A 49 -5.48 -10.37 -5.40
C GLY A 49 -6.96 -9.97 -5.40
N LYS A 50 -7.37 -8.98 -4.59
CA LYS A 50 -8.75 -8.53 -4.53
C LYS A 50 -9.11 -7.57 -5.68
N ALA A 51 -8.19 -6.69 -6.08
CA ALA A 51 -8.41 -5.79 -7.21
C ALA A 51 -7.85 -6.31 -8.53
N ASP A 52 -7.12 -7.44 -8.52
CA ASP A 52 -6.32 -7.93 -9.63
C ASP A 52 -5.41 -6.84 -10.24
N LYS A 53 -4.79 -6.04 -9.35
CA LYS A 53 -3.93 -4.91 -9.72
C LYS A 53 -2.51 -5.10 -9.21
N LYS A 54 -1.55 -4.68 -10.04
CA LYS A 54 -0.13 -4.66 -9.68
C LYS A 54 0.27 -3.26 -9.22
N TYR A 55 1.02 -3.21 -8.13
CA TYR A 55 1.59 -1.97 -7.60
C TYR A 55 3.11 -2.07 -7.57
N PHE A 56 3.78 -1.00 -8.00
CA PHE A 56 5.23 -0.90 -8.05
C PHE A 56 5.73 0.03 -6.94
N PHE A 57 6.71 -0.47 -6.19
CA PHE A 57 7.41 0.22 -5.11
C PHE A 57 8.90 0.27 -5.44
N GLY A 58 9.43 1.46 -5.63
CA GLY A 58 10.77 1.67 -6.19
C GLY A 58 11.86 1.93 -5.16
N LYS A 59 11.53 2.03 -3.87
CA LYS A 59 12.45 2.42 -2.80
C LYS A 59 12.26 1.58 -1.55
N THR A 60 11.93 0.29 -1.71
CA THR A 60 11.81 -0.61 -0.57
C THR A 60 13.19 -0.88 0.04
N PRO A 61 13.39 -0.72 1.36
CA PRO A 61 14.68 -0.95 2.02
C PRO A 61 15.20 -2.37 1.82
N ASN A 62 16.53 -2.50 1.72
CA ASN A 62 17.24 -3.79 1.74
C ASN A 62 17.45 -4.33 3.16
N ALA A 63 17.04 -3.58 4.19
CA ALA A 63 17.05 -4.05 5.56
C ALA A 63 16.09 -5.24 5.71
N PRO A 64 16.34 -6.14 6.69
CA PRO A 64 15.39 -7.19 7.06
C PRO A 64 13.98 -6.63 7.29
N PRO A 65 12.93 -7.39 6.94
CA PRO A 65 12.95 -8.77 6.45
C PRO A 65 13.40 -8.91 4.98
N GLU A 66 13.91 -10.09 4.62
CA GLU A 66 14.05 -10.44 3.20
C GLU A 66 12.66 -10.54 2.56
N ILE A 67 12.56 -10.14 1.29
CA ILE A 67 11.31 -10.08 0.54
C ILE A 67 11.62 -10.78 -0.77
N ASN A 68 10.90 -11.86 -1.02
CA ASN A 68 11.05 -12.76 -2.13
C ASN A 68 9.72 -12.87 -2.91
N PRO A 69 9.77 -13.18 -4.22
CA PRO A 69 8.56 -13.52 -4.97
C PRO A 69 7.81 -14.67 -4.30
N GLY A 70 6.50 -14.51 -4.10
CA GLY A 70 5.64 -15.44 -3.38
C GLY A 70 5.29 -14.99 -1.96
N ASP A 71 6.05 -14.05 -1.38
CA ASP A 71 5.79 -13.59 -0.01
C ASP A 71 4.47 -12.82 0.10
N GLU A 72 3.81 -12.97 1.26
CA GLU A 72 2.62 -12.21 1.62
C GLU A 72 3.00 -10.94 2.39
N LEU A 73 2.46 -9.81 1.95
CA LEU A 73 2.61 -8.50 2.57
C LEU A 73 1.24 -7.82 2.69
N TYR A 74 1.21 -6.62 3.26
CA TYR A 74 0.03 -5.76 3.22
C TYR A 74 0.23 -4.60 2.27
N VAL A 75 -0.82 -4.26 1.53
CA VAL A 75 -0.94 -2.99 0.81
C VAL A 75 -2.03 -2.14 1.46
N GLY A 76 -1.62 -0.98 1.96
CA GLY A 76 -2.47 0.05 2.53
C GLY A 76 -2.90 1.09 1.50
N PHE A 77 -4.11 1.60 1.64
CA PHE A 77 -4.68 2.66 0.81
C PHE A 77 -5.09 3.79 1.74
N GLU A 78 -4.65 4.99 1.40
CA GLU A 78 -4.96 6.21 2.14
C GLU A 78 -5.44 7.26 1.12
N GLU A 79 -6.69 7.70 1.29
CA GLU A 79 -7.25 8.77 0.47
C GLU A 79 -6.50 10.08 0.75
N LEU A 80 -6.20 10.82 -0.32
CA LEU A 80 -5.56 12.11 -0.18
C LEU A 80 -6.57 13.16 0.31
N PRO A 81 -6.16 14.10 1.17
CA PRO A 81 -7.02 15.18 1.63
C PRO A 81 -7.45 16.13 0.49
N TYR A 82 -6.68 16.18 -0.60
CA TYR A 82 -6.90 17.03 -1.76
C TYR A 82 -7.01 16.19 -3.04
N ASP A 83 -7.84 16.65 -3.98
CA ASP A 83 -7.97 16.05 -5.30
C ASP A 83 -6.85 16.55 -6.20
N LEU A 84 -5.90 15.67 -6.55
CA LEU A 84 -4.93 15.92 -7.61
C LEU A 84 -5.47 15.36 -8.93
N PRO A 85 -5.30 16.06 -10.06
CA PRO A 85 -5.72 15.54 -11.36
C PRO A 85 -4.94 14.26 -11.68
N GLY A 86 -5.64 13.13 -11.63
CA GLY A 86 -5.10 11.80 -11.94
C GLY A 86 -4.50 11.03 -10.76
N LEU A 87 -4.37 11.62 -9.57
CA LEU A 87 -3.83 10.94 -8.37
C LEU A 87 -4.85 11.03 -7.24
N LYS A 88 -5.37 9.88 -6.80
CA LYS A 88 -6.48 9.84 -5.83
C LYS A 88 -6.09 9.26 -4.49
N GLN A 89 -5.02 8.46 -4.45
CA GLN A 89 -4.70 7.67 -3.27
C GLN A 89 -3.20 7.45 -3.12
N LYS A 90 -2.76 7.52 -1.86
CA LYS A 90 -1.46 7.01 -1.46
C LYS A 90 -1.59 5.52 -1.19
N ILE A 91 -0.71 4.74 -1.83
CA ILE A 91 -0.63 3.30 -1.65
C ILE A 91 0.64 3.00 -0.88
N ILE A 92 0.54 2.21 0.19
CA ILE A 92 1.61 1.97 1.16
C ILE A 92 1.90 0.47 1.19
N LEU A 93 3.16 0.07 1.04
CA LEU A 93 3.59 -1.31 1.22
C LEU A 93 4.02 -1.52 2.68
N MET A 94 3.56 -2.59 3.31
CA MET A 94 3.84 -2.90 4.70
C MET A 94 4.15 -4.38 4.92
N THR A 95 4.98 -4.69 5.90
CA THR A 95 5.15 -6.06 6.41
C THR A 95 3.87 -6.54 7.11
N LEU A 96 3.78 -7.85 7.36
CA LEU A 96 2.65 -8.43 8.11
C LEU A 96 2.56 -7.89 9.54
N ASP A 97 3.68 -7.49 10.14
CA ASP A 97 3.76 -6.83 11.44
C ASP A 97 3.33 -5.35 11.42
N GLY A 98 2.98 -4.83 10.24
CA GLY A 98 2.51 -3.45 10.06
C GLY A 98 3.61 -2.40 9.86
N PHE A 99 4.88 -2.83 9.69
CA PHE A 99 5.97 -1.90 9.40
C PHE A 99 5.90 -1.41 7.95
N GLN A 100 5.92 -0.10 7.75
CA GLN A 100 5.91 0.48 6.41
C GLN A 100 7.27 0.29 5.70
N LEU A 101 7.22 -0.31 4.52
CA LEU A 101 8.38 -0.57 3.68
C LEU A 101 8.59 0.54 2.64
N ASP A 102 7.54 0.92 1.93
CA ASP A 102 7.60 1.95 0.88
C ASP A 102 6.19 2.50 0.63
N TRP A 103 6.07 3.54 -0.19
CA TRP A 103 4.79 4.04 -0.66
C TRP A 103 4.89 4.59 -2.08
N THR A 104 3.75 4.65 -2.76
CA THR A 104 3.60 5.21 -4.10
C THR A 104 2.27 5.96 -4.21
N MET A 105 2.10 6.73 -5.27
CA MET A 105 0.83 7.40 -5.58
C MET A 105 0.36 6.96 -6.96
N VAL A 106 -0.95 6.74 -7.07
CA VAL A 106 -1.63 6.40 -8.34
C VAL A 106 -2.96 7.11 -8.47
#